data_AF-A0A1W5RRE2-F1
#
_entry.id   AF-A0A1W5RRE2-F1
#
_cell.length_a   1.000
_cell.length_b   1.000
_cell.length_c   1.000
_cell.angle_alpha   90.00
_cell.angle_beta   90.00
_cell.angle_gamma   90.00
#
_symmetry.space_group_name_H-M   'P 1'
#
loop_
_entity.id
_entity.type
_entity.pdbx_description
1 polymer ?
#
loop_
_entity_poly.entity_id
_entity_poly.type
_entity_poly.pdbx_seq_one_letter_code
_entity_poly.pdbx_strand_id
1 'polypeptide(L)'
;MIKWTMINMNLLLMFLMIMNNLIFKNNNNNNYNNITTYNRNMELYSIQSPFMKNMNIIKRRYHTSLNNNLIIVQKNNNEDNLKLNNLEINNFHKWLVGFTDGDGSFYMKGTERDLKFFYGFHLHKDDISCLEHIKNNLKLPNNINIRETSVQLTVTKKQWMSDNLLPIFDKYPCMTMKYYSYMKWKEALMKSLNKVSSNKELLNYKLLINNYEVIDNMKIPYNHMNDHWILGFMEAEGSLTIESKRNSCKLFISQHEKSKKTLEAIKDYILNNWKPIDNTPMFIKNYLLNNWNNMIYLSKTNKCNVINLTTANMDFLYYVIIPKFNSMNWYSIKYNSFMNWQSIINIYMKGLHKVNNKDIMNYIEYTRNLNKKGINKINYNIELYNNIINNNKPLYNKNYPYRTNSIIHSKKVLQV
;
A
#
# COMPACT_ATOMS: atom_id res chain seq x y z
N MET A 1 -15.56 -14.71 -62.60
CA MET A 1 -15.82 -14.22 -61.24
C MET A 1 -14.87 -13.08 -60.95
N ILE A 2 -15.14 -11.90 -61.50
CA ILE A 2 -15.90 -10.81 -60.84
C ILE A 2 -15.14 -10.29 -59.59
N LYS A 3 -14.29 -9.30 -59.89
CA LYS A 3 -13.95 -8.10 -59.12
C LYS A 3 -14.98 -7.76 -58.03
N TRP A 4 -14.54 -7.33 -56.85
CA TRP A 4 -14.95 -6.10 -56.13
C TRP A 4 -13.85 -5.86 -55.04
N THR A 5 -12.83 -5.03 -55.34
CA THR A 5 -12.71 -3.58 -55.02
C THR A 5 -12.35 -3.34 -53.54
N MET A 6 -11.10 -3.08 -53.14
CA MET A 6 -10.14 -2.04 -53.57
C MET A 6 -10.64 -0.58 -53.47
N ILE A 7 -11.78 -0.34 -52.81
CA ILE A 7 -12.34 1.02 -52.63
C ILE A 7 -12.05 1.64 -51.26
N ASN A 8 -11.70 0.89 -50.21
CA ASN A 8 -11.45 1.50 -48.87
C ASN A 8 -10.01 1.93 -48.58
N MET A 9 -9.00 1.46 -49.32
CA MET A 9 -7.59 1.84 -49.07
C MET A 9 -7.18 3.16 -49.72
N ASN A 10 -7.74 3.51 -50.89
CA ASN A 10 -7.44 4.79 -51.56
C ASN A 10 -8.11 5.99 -50.87
N LEU A 11 -9.29 5.80 -50.25
CA LEU A 11 -9.93 6.84 -49.44
C LEU A 11 -9.13 7.15 -48.16
N LEU A 12 -8.54 6.12 -47.53
CA LEU A 12 -7.71 6.28 -46.33
C LEU A 12 -6.35 6.95 -46.66
N LEU A 13 -5.75 6.61 -47.81
CA LEU A 13 -4.53 7.26 -48.31
C LEU A 13 -4.75 8.71 -48.75
N MET A 14 -5.90 9.04 -49.37
CA MET A 14 -6.28 10.43 -49.67
C MET A 14 -6.53 11.25 -48.39
N PHE A 15 -7.16 10.69 -47.35
CA PHE A 15 -7.40 11.38 -46.07
C PHE A 15 -6.09 11.67 -45.31
N LEU A 16 -5.12 10.75 -45.40
CA LEU A 16 -3.78 10.91 -44.82
C LEU A 16 -2.90 11.93 -45.60
N MET A 17 -3.03 12.01 -46.93
CA MET A 17 -2.34 13.03 -47.75
C MET A 17 -2.89 14.45 -47.54
N ILE A 18 -4.20 14.62 -47.30
CA ILE A 18 -4.80 15.94 -47.04
C ILE A 18 -4.38 16.50 -45.67
N MET A 19 -4.30 15.66 -44.63
CA MET A 19 -3.86 16.08 -43.30
C MET A 19 -2.36 16.40 -43.22
N ASN A 20 -1.52 15.67 -43.97
CA ASN A 20 -0.09 15.99 -44.07
C ASN A 20 0.18 17.29 -44.83
N ASN A 21 -0.59 17.60 -45.89
CA ASN A 21 -0.45 18.86 -46.65
C ASN A 21 -0.93 20.11 -45.88
N LEU A 22 -1.80 19.97 -44.88
CA LEU A 22 -2.22 21.09 -44.02
C LEU A 22 -1.20 21.42 -42.92
N ILE A 23 -0.41 20.46 -42.47
CA ILE A 23 0.55 20.65 -41.37
C ILE A 23 1.93 21.14 -41.86
N PHE A 24 2.32 20.79 -43.09
CA PHE A 24 3.59 21.27 -43.67
C PHE A 24 3.52 22.66 -44.35
N LYS A 25 2.35 23.32 -44.35
CA LYS A 25 2.22 24.67 -44.94
C LYS A 25 2.67 25.82 -44.02
N ASN A 26 3.10 25.53 -42.79
CA ASN A 26 3.75 26.52 -41.93
C ASN A 26 5.18 26.05 -41.58
N ASN A 27 6.14 26.74 -42.19
CA ASN A 27 7.58 26.77 -41.90
C ASN A 27 8.48 25.72 -42.59
N ASN A 28 8.67 25.97 -43.89
CA ASN A 28 9.95 26.00 -44.58
C ASN A 28 11.18 26.23 -43.65
N ASN A 29 12.18 25.34 -43.66
CA ASN A 29 13.32 25.43 -44.58
C ASN A 29 14.48 24.48 -44.20
N ASN A 30 14.92 23.76 -45.25
CA ASN A 30 16.30 23.50 -45.66
C ASN A 30 17.12 22.31 -45.11
N ASN A 31 17.28 21.37 -46.05
CA ASN A 31 18.54 20.85 -46.62
C ASN A 31 19.16 19.55 -46.07
N TYR A 32 18.71 18.43 -46.64
CA TYR A 32 19.47 17.53 -47.54
C TYR A 32 21.01 17.58 -47.49
N ASN A 33 21.69 16.43 -47.26
CA ASN A 33 22.08 15.47 -48.32
C ASN A 33 23.14 14.43 -47.86
N ASN A 34 22.93 13.19 -48.32
CA ASN A 34 23.90 12.29 -48.99
C ASN A 34 24.87 11.30 -48.28
N ILE A 35 24.78 10.05 -48.79
CA ILE A 35 25.85 9.14 -49.30
C ILE A 35 26.43 7.99 -48.41
N THR A 36 26.03 6.77 -48.83
CA THR A 36 26.69 5.44 -49.00
C THR A 36 27.86 4.87 -48.14
N THR A 37 27.64 3.59 -47.75
CA THR A 37 28.55 2.39 -47.71
C THR A 37 29.76 2.33 -46.76
N TYR A 38 29.89 1.27 -45.92
CA TYR A 38 30.56 -0.03 -46.19
C TYR A 38 30.71 -0.87 -44.90
N ASN A 39 30.72 -2.20 -45.05
CA ASN A 39 30.92 -3.22 -43.99
C ASN A 39 32.36 -3.26 -43.43
N ARG A 40 32.52 -3.60 -42.14
CA ARG A 40 33.68 -4.36 -41.65
C ARG A 40 33.35 -5.13 -40.36
N ASN A 41 33.65 -6.43 -40.41
CA ASN A 41 33.63 -7.40 -39.31
C ASN A 41 34.52 -6.97 -38.12
N MET A 42 34.07 -7.26 -36.90
CA MET A 42 34.96 -7.78 -35.85
C MET A 42 34.15 -8.66 -34.89
N GLU A 43 34.62 -9.89 -34.72
CA GLU A 43 34.12 -10.89 -33.77
C GLU A 43 34.49 -10.54 -32.32
N LEU A 44 33.55 -10.90 -31.43
CA LEU A 44 33.67 -11.43 -30.06
C LEU A 44 34.93 -11.14 -29.22
N TYR A 45 34.71 -10.63 -28.00
CA TYR A 45 35.04 -11.38 -26.78
C TYR A 45 33.95 -11.19 -25.70
N SER A 46 33.32 -12.30 -25.35
CA SER A 46 32.64 -12.50 -24.08
C SER A 46 33.69 -12.80 -23.01
N ILE A 47 33.73 -12.01 -21.93
CA ILE A 47 34.25 -12.52 -20.67
C ILE A 47 33.04 -13.11 -19.94
N GLN A 48 32.87 -14.42 -20.10
CA GLN A 48 32.05 -15.23 -19.21
C GLN A 48 32.63 -15.15 -17.81
N SER A 49 31.86 -14.63 -16.85
CA SER A 49 31.98 -15.08 -15.47
C SER A 49 31.19 -16.39 -15.35
N PRO A 50 31.83 -17.53 -15.03
CA PRO A 50 31.15 -18.82 -15.02
C PRO A 50 30.54 -19.10 -13.65
N PHE A 51 29.68 -18.23 -13.12
CA PHE A 51 28.81 -18.58 -11.97
C PHE A 51 27.56 -17.70 -11.95
N MET A 52 26.55 -18.02 -12.75
CA MET A 52 25.12 -17.81 -12.43
C MET A 52 24.25 -18.60 -13.41
N LYS A 53 24.05 -19.88 -13.11
CA LYS A 53 22.98 -20.69 -13.70
C LYS A 53 21.68 -20.32 -12.96
N ASN A 54 20.64 -19.97 -13.73
CA ASN A 54 19.26 -19.73 -13.31
C ASN A 54 18.95 -18.39 -12.60
N MET A 55 18.69 -17.34 -13.38
CA MET A 55 17.77 -16.27 -12.97
C MET A 55 16.72 -16.04 -14.06
N ASN A 56 15.45 -16.32 -13.73
CA ASN A 56 14.30 -15.89 -14.52
C ASN A 56 14.16 -14.37 -14.40
N ILE A 57 14.57 -13.65 -15.45
CA ILE A 57 14.36 -12.20 -15.54
C ILE A 57 12.89 -11.94 -15.90
N ILE A 58 12.08 -11.60 -14.90
CA ILE A 58 10.75 -11.03 -15.13
C ILE A 58 10.95 -9.58 -15.61
N LYS A 59 10.90 -9.36 -16.93
CA LYS A 59 10.79 -8.02 -17.51
C LYS A 59 9.39 -7.47 -17.21
N ARG A 60 9.26 -6.57 -16.24
CA ARG A 60 8.08 -5.69 -16.12
C ARG A 60 8.24 -4.53 -17.12
N ARG A 61 7.25 -4.38 -18.01
CA ARG A 61 7.20 -3.37 -19.07
C ARG A 61 7.17 -1.95 -18.50
N TYR A 62 8.09 -1.11 -18.97
CA TYR A 62 7.88 0.34 -19.05
C TYR A 62 7.12 0.63 -20.36
N HIS A 63 6.13 1.52 -20.29
CA HIS A 63 5.50 2.06 -21.50
C HIS A 63 6.48 3.00 -22.21
N THR A 64 7.03 2.55 -23.32
CA THR A 64 7.54 3.41 -24.40
C THR A 64 6.85 2.98 -25.69
N SER A 65 6.17 3.92 -26.33
CA SER A 65 5.48 3.74 -27.61
C SER A 65 6.49 3.40 -28.71
N LEU A 66 6.50 2.15 -29.18
CA LEU A 66 7.08 1.75 -30.46
C LEU A 66 6.32 0.52 -30.96
N ASN A 67 5.86 0.64 -32.20
CA ASN A 67 5.02 -0.29 -32.93
C ASN A 67 5.73 -1.65 -33.08
N ASN A 68 5.24 -2.70 -32.43
CA ASN A 68 5.70 -4.08 -32.66
C ASN A 68 4.49 -4.99 -32.77
N ASN A 69 4.30 -5.58 -33.95
CA ASN A 69 3.36 -6.68 -34.19
C ASN A 69 3.66 -7.82 -33.21
N LEU A 70 2.78 -8.01 -32.24
CA LEU A 70 2.83 -9.11 -31.27
C LEU A 70 2.38 -10.40 -31.95
N ILE A 71 3.32 -11.29 -32.27
CA ILE A 71 3.01 -12.72 -32.38
C ILE A 71 2.76 -13.20 -30.95
N ILE A 72 1.49 -13.34 -30.58
CA ILE A 72 1.10 -13.93 -29.29
C ILE A 72 1.27 -15.44 -29.44
N VAL A 73 2.42 -15.96 -29.01
CA VAL A 73 2.54 -17.38 -28.67
C VAL A 73 1.85 -17.55 -27.32
N GLN A 74 0.59 -18.01 -27.33
CA GLN A 74 -0.09 -18.46 -26.12
C GLN A 74 0.63 -19.71 -25.59
N LYS A 75 1.53 -19.51 -24.62
CA LYS A 75 1.95 -20.59 -23.73
C LYS A 75 0.90 -20.69 -22.62
N ASN A 76 0.22 -21.83 -22.53
CA ASN A 76 -0.77 -22.13 -21.51
C ASN A 76 -0.11 -22.15 -20.11
N ASN A 77 -0.27 -21.07 -19.34
CA ASN A 77 0.39 -20.84 -18.05
C ASN A 77 -0.51 -21.18 -16.84
N ASN A 78 -1.13 -22.37 -16.80
CA ASN A 78 -2.02 -22.74 -15.68
C ASN A 78 -1.27 -22.80 -14.33
N GLU A 79 -0.03 -23.29 -14.31
CA GLU A 79 0.77 -23.36 -13.07
C GLU A 79 1.20 -21.99 -12.55
N ASP A 80 1.61 -21.07 -13.42
CA ASP A 80 2.04 -19.73 -13.00
C ASP A 80 0.84 -18.92 -12.50
N ASN A 81 -0.33 -19.08 -13.11
CA ASN A 81 -1.58 -18.48 -12.63
C ASN A 81 -1.99 -19.05 -11.26
N LEU A 82 -1.86 -20.36 -11.05
CA LEU A 82 -2.12 -20.99 -9.75
C LEU A 82 -1.15 -20.50 -8.66
N LYS A 83 0.15 -20.39 -8.98
CA LYS A 83 1.17 -19.85 -8.07
C LYS A 83 0.89 -18.40 -7.71
N LEU A 84 0.50 -17.59 -8.69
CA LEU A 84 0.15 -16.19 -8.47
C LEU A 84 -1.07 -16.06 -7.56
N ASN A 85 -2.15 -16.79 -7.84
CA ASN A 85 -3.35 -16.82 -6.99
C ASN A 85 -3.03 -17.27 -5.56
N ASN A 86 -2.17 -18.28 -5.41
CA ASN A 86 -1.72 -18.77 -4.10
C ASN A 86 -0.87 -17.75 -3.33
N LEU A 87 -0.09 -16.93 -4.02
CA LEU A 87 0.66 -15.84 -3.41
C LEU A 87 -0.27 -14.71 -2.97
N GLU A 88 -1.23 -14.34 -3.82
CA GLU A 88 -2.21 -13.29 -3.53
C GLU A 88 -3.08 -13.64 -2.33
N ILE A 89 -3.61 -14.87 -2.25
CA ILE A 89 -4.40 -15.30 -1.10
C ILE A 89 -3.55 -15.36 0.19
N ASN A 90 -2.28 -15.76 0.08
CA ASN A 90 -1.35 -15.79 1.21
C ASN A 90 -1.06 -14.37 1.73
N ASN A 91 -0.84 -13.43 0.81
CA ASN A 91 -0.64 -12.02 1.13
C ASN A 91 -1.91 -11.41 1.74
N PHE A 92 -3.09 -11.74 1.21
CA PHE A 92 -4.38 -11.37 1.79
C PHE A 92 -4.54 -11.93 3.20
N HIS A 93 -4.18 -13.19 3.48
CA HIS A 93 -4.25 -13.76 4.83
C HIS A 93 -3.33 -13.04 5.83
N LYS A 94 -2.09 -12.72 5.42
CA LYS A 94 -1.17 -11.92 6.25
C LYS A 94 -1.73 -10.53 6.53
N TRP A 95 -2.27 -9.88 5.50
CA TRP A 95 -2.95 -8.60 5.62
C TRP A 95 -4.16 -8.68 6.56
N LEU A 96 -5.00 -9.70 6.40
CA LEU A 96 -6.21 -9.91 7.21
C LEU A 96 -5.85 -10.01 8.68
N VAL A 97 -4.80 -10.75 9.04
CA VAL A 97 -4.34 -10.84 10.44
C VAL A 97 -3.87 -9.48 10.96
N GLY A 98 -3.12 -8.72 10.17
CA GLY A 98 -2.72 -7.35 10.55
C GLY A 98 -3.91 -6.41 10.74
N PHE A 99 -4.88 -6.48 9.83
CA PHE A 99 -6.11 -5.69 9.91
C PHE A 99 -6.97 -6.12 11.11
N THR A 100 -7.04 -7.43 11.40
CA THR A 100 -7.67 -7.97 12.61
C THR A 100 -6.99 -7.48 13.88
N ASP A 101 -5.67 -7.39 13.92
CA ASP A 101 -4.92 -6.88 15.07
C ASP A 101 -5.32 -5.43 15.42
N GLY A 102 -5.65 -4.61 14.44
CA GLY A 102 -6.26 -3.30 14.65
C GLY A 102 -7.75 -3.38 14.93
N ASP A 103 -8.58 -3.54 13.88
CA ASP A 103 -10.04 -3.35 13.95
C ASP A 103 -10.86 -4.62 14.18
N GLY A 104 -10.26 -5.81 14.06
CA GLY A 104 -10.97 -7.08 14.23
C GLY A 104 -11.23 -7.43 15.70
N SER A 105 -12.16 -8.35 15.96
CA SER A 105 -12.49 -8.78 17.32
C SER A 105 -12.82 -10.27 17.41
N PHE A 106 -12.26 -10.93 18.42
CA PHE A 106 -12.63 -12.27 18.88
C PHE A 106 -13.39 -12.14 20.19
N TYR A 107 -14.60 -12.68 20.29
CA TYR A 107 -15.38 -12.59 21.53
C TYR A 107 -16.44 -13.69 21.64
N MET A 108 -17.08 -13.75 22.80
CA MET A 108 -18.17 -14.68 23.11
C MET A 108 -19.37 -13.90 23.67
N LYS A 109 -20.59 -14.29 23.30
CA LYS A 109 -21.84 -13.73 23.86
C LYS A 109 -22.85 -14.85 24.14
N GLY A 110 -23.87 -14.52 24.91
CA GLY A 110 -24.93 -15.46 25.30
C GLY A 110 -24.81 -15.93 26.75
N THR A 111 -25.66 -16.90 27.07
CA THR A 111 -25.83 -17.52 28.38
C THR A 111 -25.37 -18.98 28.34
N GLU A 112 -25.53 -19.71 29.44
CA GLU A 112 -25.27 -21.15 29.49
C GLU A 112 -26.08 -21.92 28.43
N ARG A 113 -27.29 -21.46 28.08
CA ARG A 113 -28.15 -22.15 27.10
C ARG A 113 -27.81 -21.82 25.65
N ASP A 114 -27.30 -20.63 25.36
CA ASP A 114 -27.08 -20.11 24.00
C ASP A 114 -25.71 -19.44 23.84
N LEU A 115 -24.65 -20.12 24.27
CA LEU A 115 -23.28 -19.59 24.18
C LEU A 115 -22.78 -19.60 22.73
N LYS A 116 -22.49 -18.41 22.21
CA LYS A 116 -22.02 -18.16 20.84
C LYS A 116 -20.62 -17.54 20.82
N PHE A 117 -19.87 -17.91 19.80
CA PHE A 117 -18.53 -17.43 19.52
C PHE A 117 -18.60 -16.50 18.31
N PHE A 118 -17.81 -15.45 18.33
CA PHE A 118 -17.83 -14.41 17.32
C PHE A 118 -16.42 -14.06 16.90
N TYR A 119 -16.24 -13.93 15.59
CA TYR A 119 -15.13 -13.22 14.96
C TYR A 119 -15.72 -12.22 13.98
N GLY A 120 -15.20 -11.00 13.94
CA GLY A 120 -15.70 -10.02 12.98
C GLY A 120 -15.12 -8.64 13.14
N PHE A 121 -15.71 -7.71 12.38
CA PHE A 121 -15.32 -6.31 12.28
C PHE A 121 -16.56 -5.44 12.42
N HIS A 122 -16.38 -4.27 13.04
CA HIS A 122 -17.37 -3.19 13.09
C HIS A 122 -16.66 -1.92 12.65
N LEU A 123 -16.93 -1.47 11.42
CA LEU A 123 -16.26 -0.32 10.81
C LEU A 123 -17.25 0.82 10.55
N HIS A 124 -16.74 2.00 10.21
CA HIS A 124 -17.55 3.07 9.65
C HIS A 124 -18.15 2.63 8.30
N LYS A 125 -19.34 3.12 7.95
CA LYS A 125 -20.06 2.67 6.74
C LYS A 125 -19.29 2.86 5.42
N ASP A 126 -18.37 3.81 5.39
CA ASP A 126 -17.56 4.10 4.20
C ASP A 126 -16.56 2.98 3.90
N ASP A 127 -16.25 2.10 4.86
CA ASP A 127 -15.38 0.94 4.71
C ASP A 127 -16.15 -0.35 4.32
N ILE A 128 -17.37 -0.22 3.80
CA ILE A 128 -18.18 -1.38 3.37
C ILE A 128 -17.45 -2.25 2.33
N SER A 129 -16.75 -1.64 1.37
CA SER A 129 -16.01 -2.37 0.34
C SER A 129 -14.87 -3.22 0.93
N CYS A 130 -14.28 -2.80 2.05
CA CYS A 130 -13.31 -3.60 2.79
C CYS A 130 -13.95 -4.87 3.34
N LEU A 131 -15.13 -4.75 3.96
CA LEU A 131 -15.87 -5.90 4.49
C LEU A 131 -16.38 -6.82 3.37
N GLU A 132 -16.81 -6.28 2.23
CA GLU A 132 -17.15 -7.05 1.05
C GLU A 132 -15.95 -7.84 0.52
N HIS A 133 -14.78 -7.21 0.46
CA HIS A 133 -13.55 -7.87 0.07
C HIS A 133 -13.19 -9.03 1.01
N ILE A 134 -13.25 -8.81 2.34
CA ILE A 134 -13.01 -9.86 3.34
C ILE A 134 -14.03 -10.99 3.19
N LYS A 135 -15.31 -10.65 3.06
CA LYS A 135 -16.40 -11.63 2.88
C LYS A 135 -16.16 -12.52 1.67
N ASN A 136 -15.80 -11.91 0.53
CA ASN A 136 -15.63 -12.64 -0.72
C ASN A 136 -14.40 -13.55 -0.70
N ASN A 137 -13.25 -13.07 -0.20
CA ASN A 137 -12.03 -13.88 -0.13
C ASN A 137 -12.13 -15.03 0.87
N LEU A 138 -12.82 -14.82 1.99
CA LEU A 138 -13.07 -15.88 2.97
C LEU A 138 -14.29 -16.75 2.63
N LYS A 139 -15.05 -16.41 1.58
CA LYS A 139 -16.32 -17.08 1.23
C LYS A 139 -17.28 -17.16 2.43
N LEU A 140 -17.43 -16.04 3.14
CA LEU A 140 -18.24 -15.99 4.35
C LEU A 140 -19.73 -16.14 4.04
N PRO A 141 -20.45 -17.01 4.78
CA PRO A 141 -21.88 -17.22 4.54
C PRO A 141 -22.74 -16.06 5.06
N ASN A 142 -22.19 -15.22 5.95
CA ASN A 142 -22.94 -14.15 6.61
C ASN A 142 -23.10 -12.92 5.71
N ASN A 143 -24.22 -12.22 5.86
CA ASN A 143 -24.43 -10.91 5.26
C ASN A 143 -23.76 -9.81 6.09
N ILE A 144 -23.35 -8.74 5.40
CA ILE A 144 -22.87 -7.52 6.04
C ILE A 144 -24.10 -6.79 6.57
N ASN A 145 -24.09 -6.48 7.87
CA ASN A 145 -25.15 -5.68 8.50
C ASN A 145 -24.80 -4.20 8.33
N ILE A 146 -25.66 -3.46 7.63
CA ILE A 146 -25.47 -2.03 7.34
C ILE A 146 -26.37 -1.23 8.27
N ARG A 147 -25.79 -0.26 8.97
CA ARG A 147 -26.47 0.71 9.83
C ARG A 147 -26.21 2.13 9.30
N GLU A 148 -26.84 3.12 9.93
CA GLU A 148 -26.77 4.52 9.50
C GLU A 148 -25.34 5.06 9.35
N THR A 149 -24.44 4.71 10.27
CA THR A 149 -23.05 5.20 10.34
C THR A 149 -22.00 4.10 10.35
N SER A 150 -22.40 2.83 10.40
CA SER A 150 -21.47 1.71 10.55
C SER A 150 -21.91 0.48 9.79
N VAL A 151 -20.93 -0.38 9.51
CA VAL A 151 -21.13 -1.69 8.88
C VAL A 151 -20.47 -2.75 9.73
N GLN A 152 -21.09 -3.92 9.79
CA GLN A 152 -20.63 -5.03 10.62
C GLN A 152 -20.61 -6.33 9.81
N LEU A 153 -19.48 -7.03 9.85
CA LEU A 153 -19.32 -8.37 9.31
C LEU A 153 -18.91 -9.30 10.44
N THR A 154 -19.76 -10.27 10.76
CA THR A 154 -19.53 -11.16 11.90
C THR A 154 -19.85 -12.60 11.56
N VAL A 155 -19.00 -13.50 12.02
CA VAL A 155 -19.11 -14.95 11.87
C VAL A 155 -19.44 -15.58 13.21
N THR A 156 -20.43 -16.48 13.22
CA THR A 156 -20.86 -17.18 14.44
C THR A 156 -20.84 -18.70 14.33
N LYS A 157 -20.76 -19.25 13.11
CA LYS A 157 -20.78 -20.70 12.87
C LYS A 157 -19.46 -21.32 13.34
N LYS A 158 -19.47 -21.99 14.50
CA LYS A 158 -18.29 -22.61 15.13
C LYS A 158 -17.49 -23.48 14.17
N GLN A 159 -18.17 -24.38 13.45
CA GLN A 159 -17.53 -25.30 12.49
C GLN A 159 -16.79 -24.54 11.39
N TRP A 160 -17.43 -23.52 10.80
CA TRP A 160 -16.79 -22.71 9.76
C TRP A 160 -15.54 -22.01 10.30
N MET A 161 -15.60 -21.45 11.52
CA MET A 161 -14.44 -20.80 12.15
C MET A 161 -13.31 -21.80 12.40
N SER A 162 -13.62 -23.03 12.83
CA SER A 162 -12.63 -24.09 12.97
C SER A 162 -11.94 -24.41 11.65
N ASP A 163 -12.73 -24.59 10.58
CA ASP A 163 -12.22 -25.10 9.31
C ASP A 163 -11.51 -24.05 8.45
N ASN A 164 -11.87 -22.77 8.61
CA ASN A 164 -11.41 -21.69 7.72
C ASN A 164 -10.66 -20.59 8.45
N LEU A 165 -11.07 -20.23 9.67
CA LEU A 165 -10.46 -19.12 10.41
C LEU A 165 -9.22 -19.57 11.18
N LEU A 166 -9.31 -20.65 11.95
CA LEU A 166 -8.18 -21.13 12.77
C LEU A 166 -6.92 -21.42 11.93
N PRO A 167 -6.99 -22.08 10.75
CA PRO A 167 -5.80 -22.33 9.93
C PRO A 167 -5.07 -21.06 9.48
N ILE A 168 -5.79 -19.95 9.30
CA ILE A 168 -5.21 -18.65 8.94
C ILE A 168 -4.42 -18.09 10.12
N PHE A 169 -5.04 -18.01 11.30
CA PHE A 169 -4.43 -17.40 12.49
C PHE A 169 -3.37 -18.29 13.16
N ASP A 170 -3.42 -19.61 12.94
CA ASP A 170 -2.36 -20.53 13.36
C ASP A 170 -1.13 -20.40 12.48
N LYS A 171 -1.32 -20.15 11.17
CA LYS A 171 -0.23 -19.92 10.23
C LYS A 171 0.35 -18.50 10.34
N TYR A 172 -0.51 -17.51 10.57
CA TYR A 172 -0.15 -16.11 10.72
C TYR A 172 -0.68 -15.62 12.07
N PRO A 173 0.14 -15.62 13.12
CA PRO A 173 -0.31 -15.22 14.44
C PRO A 173 -0.56 -13.72 14.53
N CYS A 174 -1.53 -13.32 15.34
CA CYS A 174 -1.67 -11.94 15.79
C CYS A 174 -0.38 -11.48 16.50
N MET A 175 -0.03 -10.21 16.33
CA MET A 175 1.19 -9.61 16.89
C MET A 175 0.91 -8.48 17.88
N THR A 176 -0.34 -8.25 18.28
CA THR A 176 -0.69 -7.38 19.41
C THR A 176 -1.09 -8.19 20.65
N MET A 177 -1.53 -7.53 21.72
CA MET A 177 -2.18 -8.20 22.86
C MET A 177 -3.39 -9.06 22.45
N LYS A 178 -3.96 -8.83 21.26
CA LYS A 178 -5.01 -9.67 20.65
C LYS A 178 -4.56 -11.10 20.39
N TYR A 179 -3.25 -11.37 20.34
CA TYR A 179 -2.70 -12.72 20.35
C TYR A 179 -3.20 -13.55 21.54
N TYR A 180 -3.12 -13.01 22.76
CA TYR A 180 -3.60 -13.71 23.95
C TYR A 180 -5.12 -13.85 23.96
N SER A 181 -5.85 -12.83 23.48
CA SER A 181 -7.30 -12.94 23.28
C SER A 181 -7.67 -14.06 22.32
N TYR A 182 -6.96 -14.17 21.19
CA TYR A 182 -7.17 -15.22 20.19
C TYR A 182 -6.89 -16.60 20.79
N MET A 183 -5.79 -16.77 21.54
CA MET A 183 -5.45 -18.06 22.14
C MET A 183 -6.50 -18.54 23.14
N LYS A 184 -6.95 -17.65 24.04
CA LYS A 184 -8.04 -17.95 25.00
C LYS A 184 -9.35 -18.25 24.27
N TRP A 185 -9.67 -17.49 23.24
CA TRP A 185 -10.88 -17.68 22.42
C TRP A 185 -10.84 -18.99 21.63
N LYS A 186 -9.70 -19.33 21.02
CA LYS A 186 -9.47 -20.58 20.30
C LYS A 186 -9.64 -21.78 21.22
N GLU A 187 -9.04 -21.75 22.41
CA GLU A 187 -9.16 -22.84 23.38
C GLU A 187 -10.63 -23.09 23.75
N ALA A 188 -11.37 -22.04 24.07
CA ALA A 188 -12.80 -22.12 24.38
C ALA A 188 -13.62 -22.65 23.19
N LEU A 189 -13.31 -22.21 21.97
CA LEU A 189 -13.98 -22.67 20.75
C LEU A 189 -13.78 -24.17 20.55
N MET A 190 -12.54 -24.65 20.70
CA MET A 190 -12.19 -26.07 20.53
C MET A 190 -12.84 -26.95 21.61
N LYS A 191 -12.81 -26.53 22.88
CA LYS A 191 -13.51 -27.22 23.98
C LYS A 191 -15.01 -27.32 23.71
N SER A 192 -15.61 -26.26 23.17
CA SER A 192 -17.02 -26.23 22.81
C SER A 192 -17.36 -27.15 21.64
N LEU A 193 -16.52 -27.19 20.59
CA LEU A 193 -16.71 -28.04 19.41
C LEU A 193 -16.58 -29.52 19.76
N ASN A 194 -15.57 -29.87 20.54
CA ASN A 194 -15.29 -31.25 20.95
C ASN A 194 -16.20 -31.72 22.11
N LYS A 195 -17.11 -30.87 22.60
CA LYS A 195 -17.99 -31.15 23.75
C LYS A 195 -17.22 -31.59 25.00
N VAL A 196 -16.00 -31.07 25.19
CA VAL A 196 -15.12 -31.38 26.34
C VAL A 196 -15.54 -30.58 27.58
N SER A 197 -16.16 -29.42 27.39
CA SER A 197 -16.63 -28.57 28.49
C SER A 197 -18.06 -28.12 28.26
N SER A 198 -18.82 -28.03 29.36
CA SER A 198 -20.15 -27.46 29.38
C SER A 198 -20.11 -25.96 29.07
N ASN A 199 -21.23 -25.41 28.60
CA ASN A 199 -21.32 -23.96 28.41
C ASN A 199 -21.13 -23.18 29.72
N LYS A 200 -21.51 -23.77 30.87
CA LYS A 200 -21.30 -23.17 32.20
C LYS A 200 -19.83 -22.93 32.50
N GLU A 201 -18.98 -23.92 32.23
CA GLU A 201 -17.53 -23.81 32.40
C GLU A 201 -16.92 -22.81 31.41
N LEU A 202 -17.41 -22.80 30.17
CA LEU A 202 -16.92 -21.90 29.12
C LEU A 202 -17.30 -20.44 29.31
N LEU A 203 -18.32 -20.13 30.12
CA LEU A 203 -18.71 -18.74 30.40
C LEU A 203 -17.57 -17.92 31.03
N ASN A 204 -16.70 -18.56 31.81
CA ASN A 204 -15.53 -17.90 32.42
C ASN A 204 -14.59 -17.31 31.37
N TYR A 205 -14.48 -17.93 30.19
CA TYR A 205 -13.65 -17.40 29.09
C TYR A 205 -14.11 -16.03 28.59
N LYS A 206 -15.40 -15.68 28.75
CA LYS A 206 -15.89 -14.33 28.38
C LYS A 206 -15.16 -13.23 29.14
N LEU A 207 -14.74 -13.49 30.37
CA LEU A 207 -14.01 -12.55 31.23
C LEU A 207 -12.50 -12.57 30.94
N LEU A 208 -11.99 -13.69 30.42
CA LEU A 208 -10.56 -13.87 30.13
C LEU A 208 -10.17 -13.34 28.73
N ILE A 209 -11.11 -13.40 27.78
CA ILE A 209 -10.91 -12.88 26.42
C ILE A 209 -10.97 -11.35 26.44
N ASN A 210 -10.05 -10.68 25.74
CA ASN A 210 -9.95 -9.22 25.66
C ASN A 210 -9.74 -8.50 27.01
N ASN A 211 -9.24 -9.20 28.02
CA ASN A 211 -8.85 -8.60 29.30
C ASN A 211 -7.46 -7.94 29.27
N TYR A 212 -6.75 -8.02 28.15
CA TYR A 212 -5.38 -7.52 27.97
C TYR A 212 -4.37 -8.11 28.98
N GLU A 213 -4.61 -9.33 29.44
CA GLU A 213 -3.66 -10.09 30.26
C GLU A 213 -2.88 -11.07 29.39
N VAL A 214 -1.58 -11.12 29.66
CA VAL A 214 -0.66 -12.07 29.05
C VAL A 214 -0.97 -13.49 29.52
N ILE A 215 -0.62 -14.48 28.71
CA ILE A 215 -0.61 -15.89 29.12
C ILE A 215 0.83 -16.21 29.54
N ASP A 216 1.00 -16.74 30.74
CA ASP A 216 2.32 -17.11 31.26
C ASP A 216 3.05 -18.07 30.33
N ASN A 217 4.37 -17.87 30.21
CA ASN A 217 5.25 -18.64 29.32
C ASN A 217 4.93 -18.55 27.82
N MET A 218 4.00 -17.68 27.42
CA MET A 218 3.64 -17.46 26.03
C MET A 218 4.12 -16.08 25.58
N LYS A 219 4.86 -16.02 24.48
CA LYS A 219 5.35 -14.75 23.90
C LYS A 219 4.69 -14.50 22.56
N ILE A 220 4.40 -13.24 22.27
CA ILE A 220 3.92 -12.82 20.95
C ILE A 220 5.01 -13.14 19.90
N PRO A 221 4.68 -13.89 18.83
CA PRO A 221 5.66 -14.39 17.86
C PRO A 221 6.01 -13.35 16.78
N TYR A 222 6.70 -12.28 17.18
CA TYR A 222 7.09 -11.17 16.29
C TYR A 222 7.96 -11.59 15.09
N ASN A 223 8.59 -12.76 15.13
CA ASN A 223 9.35 -13.31 14.01
C ASN A 223 8.51 -13.62 12.76
N HIS A 224 7.17 -13.62 12.87
CA HIS A 224 6.25 -13.79 11.74
C HIS A 224 5.90 -12.47 11.04
N MET A 225 6.42 -11.34 11.53
CA MET A 225 6.17 -10.02 10.95
C MET A 225 6.56 -9.99 9.48
N ASN A 226 5.72 -9.34 8.68
CA ASN A 226 5.92 -9.23 7.25
C ASN A 226 5.24 -7.96 6.71
N ASP A 227 5.60 -7.59 5.48
CA ASP A 227 5.12 -6.37 4.82
C ASP A 227 3.58 -6.26 4.79
N HIS A 228 2.88 -7.37 4.53
CA HIS A 228 1.41 -7.38 4.38
C HIS A 228 0.70 -7.28 5.73
N TRP A 229 1.24 -7.91 6.78
CA TRP A 229 0.73 -7.71 8.14
C TRP A 229 0.87 -6.24 8.57
N ILE A 230 2.03 -5.60 8.30
CA ILE A 230 2.25 -4.17 8.59
C ILE A 230 1.26 -3.30 7.82
N LEU A 231 1.01 -3.62 6.54
CA LEU A 231 0.03 -2.90 5.73
C LEU A 231 -1.37 -3.01 6.33
N GLY A 232 -1.84 -4.23 6.65
CA GLY A 232 -3.17 -4.42 7.25
C GLY A 232 -3.32 -3.71 8.59
N PHE A 233 -2.30 -3.78 9.43
CA PHE A 233 -2.30 -3.07 10.71
C PHE A 233 -2.28 -1.55 10.54
N MET A 234 -1.56 -1.02 9.54
CA MET A 234 -1.58 0.40 9.19
C MET A 234 -2.92 0.82 8.57
N GLU A 235 -3.56 -0.03 7.77
CA GLU A 235 -4.91 0.22 7.24
C GLU A 235 -5.97 0.35 8.34
N ALA A 236 -5.79 -0.33 9.47
CA ALA A 236 -6.61 -0.14 10.67
C ALA A 236 -6.14 1.05 11.53
N GLU A 237 -4.93 0.97 12.12
CA GLU A 237 -4.44 1.85 13.20
C GLU A 237 -3.58 3.04 12.73
N GLY A 238 -3.21 3.05 11.44
CA GLY A 238 -2.34 4.05 10.86
C GLY A 238 -3.03 5.39 10.59
N SER A 239 -2.25 6.46 10.61
CA SER A 239 -2.67 7.81 10.26
C SER A 239 -1.66 8.46 9.32
N LEU A 240 -2.16 9.13 8.29
CA LEU A 240 -1.41 9.73 7.20
C LEU A 240 -1.68 11.23 7.19
N THR A 241 -0.86 12.01 7.87
CA THR A 241 -1.16 13.43 8.13
C THR A 241 -0.33 14.36 7.27
N ILE A 242 -0.94 15.49 6.88
CA ILE A 242 -0.28 16.64 6.25
C ILE A 242 -0.24 17.75 7.29
N GLU A 243 0.94 18.25 7.64
CA GLU A 243 1.05 19.31 8.64
C GLU A 243 0.46 20.62 8.11
N SER A 244 -0.33 21.30 8.96
CA SER A 244 -1.01 22.55 8.57
C SER A 244 -0.05 23.74 8.52
N LYS A 245 0.91 23.79 9.44
CA LYS A 245 1.86 24.90 9.61
C LYS A 245 3.21 24.66 8.93
N ARG A 246 3.43 23.48 8.37
CA ARG A 246 4.70 23.06 7.80
C ARG A 246 4.44 22.34 6.49
N ASN A 247 5.34 22.50 5.52
CA ASN A 247 5.29 21.74 4.27
C ASN A 247 5.94 20.37 4.53
N SER A 248 5.31 19.59 5.40
CA SER A 248 5.77 18.27 5.82
C SER A 248 4.57 17.36 6.04
N CYS A 249 4.85 16.06 5.92
CA CYS A 249 3.90 15.00 6.07
C CYS A 249 4.40 14.04 7.15
N LYS A 250 3.48 13.35 7.83
CA LYS A 250 3.82 12.30 8.79
C LYS A 250 2.96 11.08 8.56
N LEU A 251 3.57 9.92 8.75
CA LEU A 251 2.87 8.67 8.98
C LEU A 251 3.08 8.28 10.44
N PHE A 252 2.02 7.85 11.11
CA PHE A 252 2.17 7.20 12.41
C PHE A 252 1.18 6.06 12.59
N ILE A 253 1.53 5.09 13.43
CA ILE A 253 0.65 4.02 13.90
C ILE A 253 0.51 4.20 15.42
N SER A 254 -0.73 4.31 15.89
CA SER A 254 -1.05 4.50 17.30
C SER A 254 -1.38 3.17 17.95
N GLN A 255 -0.99 2.96 19.20
CA GLN A 255 -1.44 1.80 19.96
C GLN A 255 -1.36 2.04 21.46
N HIS A 256 -2.16 1.29 22.24
CA HIS A 256 -2.02 1.28 23.70
C HIS A 256 -0.63 0.79 24.13
N GLU A 257 -0.09 1.33 25.22
CA GLU A 257 1.28 1.08 25.69
C GLU A 257 1.57 -0.40 26.00
N LYS A 258 0.53 -1.16 26.37
CA LYS A 258 0.61 -2.62 26.57
C LYS A 258 1.08 -3.37 25.32
N SER A 259 0.86 -2.82 24.12
CA SER A 259 1.36 -3.37 22.85
C SER A 259 2.57 -2.58 22.31
N LYS A 260 3.32 -1.85 23.17
CA LYS A 260 4.52 -1.12 22.74
C LYS A 260 5.53 -1.99 22.01
N LYS A 261 5.74 -3.23 22.48
CA LYS A 261 6.66 -4.20 21.86
C LYS A 261 6.27 -4.51 20.40
N THR A 262 4.99 -4.44 20.06
CA THR A 262 4.53 -4.59 18.68
C THR A 262 5.01 -3.43 17.82
N LEU A 263 4.93 -2.20 18.32
CA LEU A 263 5.43 -1.03 17.61
C LEU A 263 6.98 -1.06 17.47
N GLU A 264 7.68 -1.53 18.51
CA GLU A 264 9.14 -1.78 18.45
C GLU A 264 9.47 -2.82 17.38
N ALA A 265 8.73 -3.94 17.32
CA ALA A 265 8.93 -4.95 16.29
C ALA A 265 8.65 -4.42 14.87
N ILE A 266 7.62 -3.58 14.67
CA ILE A 266 7.37 -2.91 13.38
C ILE A 266 8.55 -2.02 13.00
N LYS A 267 9.07 -1.24 13.96
CA LYS A 267 10.24 -0.39 13.73
C LYS A 267 11.42 -1.22 13.25
N ASP A 268 11.78 -2.26 14.01
CA ASP A 268 12.95 -3.09 13.71
C ASP A 268 12.79 -3.82 12.38
N TYR A 269 11.60 -4.35 12.10
CA TYR A 269 11.32 -4.99 10.82
C TYR A 269 11.49 -4.02 9.65
N ILE A 270 10.93 -2.80 9.71
CA ILE A 270 11.07 -1.82 8.64
C ILE A 270 12.54 -1.44 8.44
N LEU A 271 13.27 -1.16 9.53
CA LEU A 271 14.67 -0.76 9.43
C LEU A 271 15.58 -1.90 8.89
N ASN A 272 15.23 -3.15 9.14
CA ASN A 272 16.03 -4.29 8.68
C ASN A 272 15.68 -4.76 7.27
N ASN A 273 14.44 -4.57 6.81
CA ASN A 273 13.95 -5.20 5.57
C ASN A 273 13.58 -4.20 4.47
N TRP A 274 13.31 -2.94 4.80
CA TRP A 274 12.95 -1.94 3.79
C TRP A 274 14.20 -1.18 3.36
N LYS A 275 14.20 -0.70 2.12
CA LYS A 275 15.35 0.01 1.54
C LYS A 275 14.88 1.13 0.61
N PRO A 276 15.71 2.16 0.39
CA PRO A 276 15.45 3.14 -0.65
C PRO A 276 15.27 2.47 -2.02
N ILE A 277 14.33 2.97 -2.83
CA ILE A 277 14.13 2.51 -4.20
C ILE A 277 15.41 2.69 -5.04
N ASP A 278 15.64 1.82 -6.02
CA ASP A 278 16.93 1.73 -6.73
C ASP A 278 17.37 3.03 -7.43
N ASN A 279 16.43 3.86 -7.86
CA ASN A 279 16.71 5.15 -8.51
C ASN A 279 16.96 6.32 -7.53
N THR A 280 17.06 6.04 -6.22
CA THR A 280 17.38 7.05 -5.22
C THR A 280 18.78 7.64 -5.47
N PRO A 281 18.92 8.97 -5.59
CA PRO A 281 20.22 9.61 -5.79
C PRO A 281 21.23 9.26 -4.70
N MET A 282 22.50 9.04 -5.09
CA MET A 282 23.54 8.53 -4.19
C MET A 282 23.73 9.38 -2.93
N PHE A 283 23.70 10.71 -3.07
CA PHE A 283 23.81 11.62 -1.93
C PHE A 283 22.65 11.43 -0.94
N ILE A 284 21.42 11.26 -1.44
CA ILE A 284 20.23 11.01 -0.61
C ILE A 284 20.31 9.62 0.04
N LYS A 285 20.77 8.60 -0.70
CA LYS A 285 20.98 7.26 -0.16
C LYS A 285 21.95 7.29 1.02
N ASN A 286 23.09 7.98 0.89
CA ASN A 286 24.05 8.16 1.98
C ASN A 286 23.45 8.93 3.16
N TYR A 287 22.70 10.00 2.90
CA TYR A 287 21.98 10.74 3.94
C TYR A 287 21.02 9.85 4.73
N LEU A 288 20.22 9.03 4.04
CA LEU A 288 19.26 8.10 4.67
C LEU A 288 19.99 7.06 5.52
N LEU A 289 21.03 6.41 4.97
CA LEU A 289 21.80 5.38 5.67
C LEU A 289 22.46 5.92 6.94
N ASN A 290 23.05 7.12 6.88
CA ASN A 290 23.70 7.75 8.03
C ASN A 290 22.71 8.10 9.17
N ASN A 291 21.42 8.22 8.87
CA ASN A 291 20.39 8.61 9.82
C ASN A 291 19.32 7.53 10.02
N TRP A 292 19.57 6.30 9.54
CA TRP A 292 18.56 5.25 9.34
C TRP A 292 17.77 4.94 10.61
N ASN A 293 18.46 4.73 11.73
CA ASN A 293 17.86 4.37 13.02
C ASN A 293 16.92 5.46 13.60
N ASN A 294 17.06 6.70 13.12
CA ASN A 294 16.27 7.86 13.55
C ASN A 294 15.11 8.17 12.60
N MET A 295 14.98 7.46 11.47
CA MET A 295 13.90 7.68 10.48
C MET A 295 12.52 7.32 11.01
N ILE A 296 12.48 6.44 12.02
CA ILE A 296 11.29 5.97 12.69
C ILE A 296 11.52 6.03 14.20
N TYR A 297 10.60 6.64 14.93
CA TYR A 297 10.72 6.83 16.37
C TYR A 297 9.39 6.58 17.09
N LEU A 298 9.48 6.21 18.36
CA LEU A 298 8.32 6.09 19.24
C LEU A 298 8.12 7.39 20.01
N SER A 299 6.87 7.83 20.13
CA SER A 299 6.52 8.91 21.03
C SER A 299 6.63 8.46 22.49
N LYS A 300 6.65 9.42 23.41
CA LYS A 300 6.32 9.13 24.81
C LYS A 300 4.86 8.70 24.91
N THR A 301 4.53 7.89 25.91
CA THR A 301 3.15 7.56 26.26
C THR A 301 2.40 8.83 26.63
N ASN A 302 1.21 9.01 26.06
CA ASN A 302 0.33 10.12 26.41
C ASN A 302 -0.52 9.80 27.65
N LYS A 303 -1.35 10.75 28.09
CA LYS A 303 -2.22 10.59 29.29
C LYS A 303 -3.28 9.48 29.14
N CYS A 304 -3.55 9.02 27.92
CA CYS A 304 -4.50 7.96 27.61
C CYS A 304 -3.80 6.60 27.38
N ASN A 305 -2.54 6.47 27.81
CA ASN A 305 -1.72 5.27 27.62
C ASN A 305 -1.52 4.90 26.15
N VAL A 306 -1.51 5.87 25.23
CA VAL A 306 -1.26 5.65 23.80
C VAL A 306 0.17 6.08 23.44
N ILE A 307 0.81 5.26 22.60
CA ILE A 307 2.13 5.48 22.01
C ILE A 307 2.00 5.47 20.49
N ASN A 308 2.75 6.36 19.82
CA ASN A 308 2.77 6.46 18.36
C ASN A 308 4.14 6.05 17.81
N LEU A 309 4.17 5.10 16.88
CA LEU A 309 5.32 4.86 16.02
C LEU A 309 5.24 5.82 14.84
N THR A 310 6.19 6.75 14.72
CA THR A 310 6.10 7.89 13.80
C THR A 310 7.28 7.95 12.84
N THR A 311 7.01 8.32 11.61
CA THR A 311 8.00 8.76 10.63
C THR A 311 7.55 10.07 9.95
N ALA A 312 8.48 11.02 9.83
CA ALA A 312 8.21 12.37 9.35
C ALA A 312 9.28 12.92 8.40
N ASN A 313 10.35 12.14 8.15
CA ASN A 313 11.43 12.56 7.27
C ASN A 313 10.96 12.42 5.81
N MET A 314 10.79 13.54 5.12
CA MET A 314 10.24 13.58 3.75
C MET A 314 11.00 12.71 2.75
N ASP A 315 12.33 12.64 2.84
CA ASP A 315 13.15 11.78 1.98
C ASP A 315 12.89 10.29 2.28
N PHE A 316 12.78 9.91 3.56
CA PHE A 316 12.44 8.53 3.94
C PHE A 316 11.01 8.16 3.53
N LEU A 317 10.05 9.07 3.72
CA LEU A 317 8.67 8.86 3.26
C LEU A 317 8.62 8.63 1.74
N TYR A 318 9.35 9.45 0.97
CA TYR A 318 9.34 9.42 -0.49
C TYR A 318 10.12 8.25 -1.10
N TYR A 319 11.31 7.95 -0.60
CA TYR A 319 12.19 6.95 -1.22
C TYR A 319 12.06 5.55 -0.61
N VAL A 320 11.45 5.40 0.59
CA VAL A 320 11.33 4.11 1.29
C VAL A 320 9.87 3.73 1.51
N ILE A 321 9.09 4.56 2.20
CA ILE A 321 7.71 4.23 2.62
C ILE A 321 6.75 4.14 1.44
N ILE A 322 6.68 5.20 0.62
CA ILE A 322 5.75 5.26 -0.53
C ILE A 322 6.01 4.12 -1.52
N PRO A 323 7.27 3.86 -1.98
CA PRO A 323 7.54 2.78 -2.91
C PRO A 323 7.14 1.41 -2.36
N LYS A 324 7.37 1.18 -1.06
CA LYS A 324 6.97 -0.08 -0.43
C LYS A 324 5.45 -0.23 -0.39
N PHE A 325 4.69 0.79 0.02
CA PHE A 325 3.23 0.71 0.04
C PHE A 325 2.60 0.64 -1.35
N ASN A 326 3.20 1.28 -2.37
CA ASN A 326 2.78 1.15 -3.77
C ASN A 326 3.03 -0.25 -4.33
N SER A 327 3.84 -1.09 -3.67
CA SER A 327 4.13 -2.46 -4.12
C SER A 327 3.14 -3.51 -3.62
N MET A 328 2.16 -3.11 -2.80
CA MET A 328 1.20 -4.01 -2.14
C MET A 328 -0.25 -3.62 -2.46
N ASN A 329 -1.16 -4.58 -2.28
CA ASN A 329 -2.59 -4.37 -2.46
C ASN A 329 -3.22 -3.82 -1.19
N TRP A 330 -3.97 -2.74 -1.32
CA TRP A 330 -4.76 -2.12 -0.25
C TRP A 330 -6.23 -2.56 -0.35
N TYR A 331 -6.93 -2.58 0.78
CA TYR A 331 -8.30 -3.11 0.82
C TYR A 331 -9.30 -2.25 1.59
N SER A 332 -8.84 -1.27 2.37
CA SER A 332 -9.68 -0.30 3.07
C SER A 332 -9.72 1.04 2.34
N ILE A 333 -10.63 1.91 2.77
CA ILE A 333 -10.73 3.27 2.23
C ILE A 333 -9.47 4.11 2.52
N LYS A 334 -8.60 3.66 3.42
CA LYS A 334 -7.33 4.34 3.75
C LYS A 334 -6.39 4.42 2.54
N TYR A 335 -6.58 3.58 1.53
CA TYR A 335 -5.91 3.75 0.23
C TYR A 335 -6.11 5.15 -0.35
N ASN A 336 -7.34 5.70 -0.28
CA ASN A 336 -7.61 7.05 -0.78
C ASN A 336 -6.81 8.11 -0.01
N SER A 337 -6.74 7.97 1.32
CA SER A 337 -5.93 8.81 2.19
C SER A 337 -4.44 8.71 1.85
N PHE A 338 -3.96 7.51 1.52
CA PHE A 338 -2.59 7.29 1.07
C PHE A 338 -2.31 7.94 -0.29
N MET A 339 -3.22 7.83 -1.26
CA MET A 339 -3.11 8.49 -2.56
C MET A 339 -3.02 10.01 -2.43
N ASN A 340 -3.90 10.60 -1.61
CA ASN A 340 -3.90 12.01 -1.28
C ASN A 340 -2.64 12.46 -0.53
N TRP A 341 -2.15 11.64 0.39
CA TRP A 341 -0.96 11.94 1.17
C TRP A 341 0.31 11.86 0.31
N GLN A 342 0.45 10.84 -0.53
CA GLN A 342 1.61 10.70 -1.41
C GLN A 342 1.68 11.79 -2.49
N SER A 343 0.53 12.26 -2.99
CA SER A 343 0.48 13.33 -3.99
C SER A 343 1.05 14.64 -3.42
N ILE A 344 0.71 14.96 -2.17
CA ILE A 344 1.23 16.13 -1.46
C ILE A 344 2.73 15.98 -1.18
N ILE A 345 3.18 14.78 -0.81
CA ILE A 345 4.62 14.52 -0.67
C ILE A 345 5.33 14.77 -2.01
N ASN A 346 4.80 14.29 -3.14
CA ASN A 346 5.43 14.52 -4.44
C ASN A 346 5.50 16.01 -4.81
N ILE A 347 4.43 16.77 -4.54
CA ILE A 347 4.40 18.23 -4.71
C ILE A 347 5.47 18.91 -3.84
N TYR A 348 5.62 18.49 -2.60
CA TYR A 348 6.65 19.02 -1.69
C TYR A 348 8.05 18.65 -2.16
N MET A 349 8.31 17.39 -2.50
CA MET A 349 9.61 16.91 -2.96
C MET A 349 10.11 17.63 -4.21
N LYS A 350 9.20 18.01 -5.12
CA LYS A 350 9.51 18.81 -6.32
C LYS A 350 9.60 20.32 -6.05
N GLY A 351 9.28 20.79 -4.85
CA GLY A 351 9.23 22.21 -4.51
C GLY A 351 8.06 22.97 -5.13
N LEU A 352 7.06 22.29 -5.69
CA LEU A 352 5.99 22.91 -6.47
C LEU A 352 5.06 23.80 -5.63
N HIS A 353 4.96 23.54 -4.34
CA HIS A 353 4.25 24.39 -3.38
C HIS A 353 4.83 25.80 -3.22
N LYS A 354 6.00 26.08 -3.82
CA LYS A 354 6.62 27.42 -3.89
C LYS A 354 6.33 28.13 -5.22
N VAL A 355 5.74 27.44 -6.19
CA VAL A 355 5.33 28.04 -7.47
C VAL A 355 4.09 28.88 -7.22
N ASN A 356 4.06 30.10 -7.76
CA ASN A 356 2.89 30.97 -7.67
C ASN A 356 1.78 30.48 -8.63
N ASN A 357 1.09 29.41 -8.23
CA ASN A 357 -0.01 28.81 -8.97
C ASN A 357 -1.17 28.51 -8.02
N LYS A 358 -2.33 29.13 -8.27
CA LYS A 358 -3.53 29.01 -7.44
C LYS A 358 -4.05 27.57 -7.39
N ASP A 359 -3.95 26.82 -8.48
CA ASP A 359 -4.42 25.43 -8.54
C ASP A 359 -3.62 24.53 -7.59
N ILE A 360 -2.32 24.77 -7.48
CA ILE A 360 -1.44 24.05 -6.54
C ILE A 360 -1.84 24.36 -5.09
N MET A 361 -2.05 25.65 -4.77
CA MET A 361 -2.45 26.05 -3.42
C MET A 361 -3.82 25.48 -3.04
N ASN A 362 -4.80 25.59 -3.94
CA ASN A 362 -6.15 25.05 -3.78
C ASN A 362 -6.12 23.53 -3.60
N TYR A 363 -5.31 22.82 -4.39
CA TYR A 363 -5.13 21.37 -4.25
C TYR A 363 -4.55 20.98 -2.88
N ILE A 364 -3.50 21.68 -2.42
CA ILE A 364 -2.88 21.42 -1.11
C ILE A 364 -3.88 21.68 0.03
N GLU A 365 -4.61 22.80 -0.02
CA GLU A 365 -5.57 23.16 1.02
C GLU A 365 -6.77 22.21 1.05
N TYR A 366 -7.32 21.88 -0.12
CA TYR A 366 -8.38 20.88 -0.25
C TYR A 366 -7.95 19.54 0.35
N THR A 367 -6.77 19.06 -0.02
CA THR A 367 -6.24 17.77 0.46
C THR A 367 -5.99 17.79 1.98
N ARG A 368 -5.49 18.90 2.53
CA ARG A 368 -5.35 19.08 4.00
C ARG A 368 -6.69 19.01 4.71
N ASN A 369 -7.74 19.59 4.15
CA ASN A 369 -9.07 19.61 4.75
C ASN A 369 -9.75 18.24 4.74
N LEU A 370 -9.59 17.46 3.67
CA LEU A 370 -10.05 16.06 3.62
C LEU A 370 -9.41 15.24 4.75
N ASN A 371 -8.10 15.39 4.90
CA ASN A 371 -7.31 14.64 5.87
C ASN A 371 -7.68 14.97 7.34
N LYS A 372 -8.10 16.21 7.62
CA LYS A 372 -8.55 16.63 8.97
C LYS A 372 -9.91 16.07 9.37
N LYS A 373 -10.86 15.95 8.44
CA LYS A 373 -12.25 15.61 8.79
C LYS A 373 -12.48 14.10 8.90
N GLY A 374 -11.47 13.27 8.67
CA GLY A 374 -11.66 11.82 8.52
C GLY A 374 -12.65 11.48 7.39
N ILE A 375 -12.90 12.44 6.49
CA ILE A 375 -13.77 12.26 5.34
C ILE A 375 -12.93 11.48 4.35
N ASN A 376 -12.97 10.16 4.52
CA ASN A 376 -12.42 9.22 3.56
C ASN A 376 -13.28 9.18 2.27
N LYS A 377 -14.36 9.98 2.22
CA LYS A 377 -15.23 10.14 1.05
C LYS A 377 -14.57 10.96 -0.05
N ILE A 378 -14.20 10.21 -1.10
CA ILE A 378 -14.15 10.57 -2.52
C ILE A 378 -12.85 11.17 -3.07
N ASN A 379 -12.45 10.54 -4.18
CA ASN A 379 -11.54 10.90 -5.27
C ASN A 379 -10.40 11.86 -4.93
N TYR A 380 -9.23 11.25 -4.71
CA TYR A 380 -8.00 11.76 -5.28
C TYR A 380 -8.28 12.35 -6.68
N ASN A 381 -8.22 13.69 -6.79
CA ASN A 381 -8.39 14.38 -8.06
C ASN A 381 -7.11 14.18 -8.89
N ILE A 382 -7.03 13.00 -9.49
CA ILE A 382 -5.90 12.54 -10.31
C ILE A 382 -5.67 13.47 -11.50
N GLU A 383 -6.72 14.01 -12.10
CA GLU A 383 -6.63 14.92 -13.25
C GLU A 383 -5.95 16.23 -12.85
N LEU A 384 -6.42 16.87 -11.78
CA LEU A 384 -5.83 18.11 -11.27
C LEU A 384 -4.39 17.88 -10.81
N TYR A 385 -4.13 16.77 -10.11
CA TYR A 385 -2.77 16.41 -9.72
C TYR A 385 -1.85 16.19 -10.93
N ASN A 386 -2.30 15.44 -11.94
CA ASN A 386 -1.52 15.19 -13.15
C ASN A 386 -1.24 16.49 -13.92
N ASN A 387 -2.23 17.38 -14.01
CA ASN A 387 -2.05 18.72 -14.56
C ASN A 387 -0.96 19.49 -13.81
N ILE A 388 -1.03 19.53 -12.46
CA ILE A 388 0.00 20.16 -11.61
C ILE A 388 1.38 19.57 -11.89
N ILE A 389 1.52 18.24 -11.92
CA ILE A 389 2.83 17.59 -12.07
C ILE A 389 3.42 17.74 -13.47
N ASN A 390 2.58 17.70 -14.52
CA ASN A 390 3.04 17.73 -15.91
C ASN A 390 3.33 19.15 -16.39
N ASN A 391 2.58 20.15 -15.90
CA ASN A 391 2.68 21.53 -16.38
C ASN A 391 3.59 22.43 -15.53
N ASN A 392 4.20 21.92 -14.45
CA ASN A 392 5.09 22.69 -13.60
C ASN A 392 6.47 22.05 -13.49
N LYS A 393 7.52 22.83 -13.80
CA LYS A 393 8.90 22.40 -13.67
C LYS A 393 9.28 22.27 -12.18
N PRO A 394 9.89 21.16 -11.74
CA PRO A 394 10.41 21.04 -10.37
C PRO A 394 11.39 22.16 -10.05
N LEU A 395 11.18 22.82 -8.89
CA LEU A 395 12.08 23.84 -8.36
C LEU A 395 13.24 23.21 -7.59
N TYR A 396 12.97 22.12 -6.88
CA TYR A 396 13.96 21.46 -6.04
C TYR A 396 14.87 20.56 -6.86
N ASN A 397 16.15 20.53 -6.49
CA ASN A 397 17.14 19.65 -7.10
C ASN A 397 16.96 18.23 -6.54
N LYS A 398 16.68 17.27 -7.43
CA LYS A 398 16.50 15.86 -7.06
C LYS A 398 17.69 15.24 -6.34
N ASN A 399 18.90 15.77 -6.51
CA ASN A 399 20.12 15.22 -5.90
C ASN A 399 20.33 15.67 -4.45
N TYR A 400 19.51 16.61 -3.94
CA TYR A 400 19.60 17.10 -2.57
C TYR A 400 18.43 16.62 -1.70
N PRO A 401 18.65 16.39 -0.39
CA PRO A 401 17.58 16.08 0.54
C PRO A 401 16.52 17.19 0.56
N TYR A 402 15.30 16.81 0.88
CA TYR A 402 14.17 17.74 0.97
C TYR A 402 14.49 18.96 1.85
N ARG A 403 15.09 18.71 3.03
CA ARG A 403 15.45 19.79 3.98
C ARG A 403 16.45 20.78 3.37
N THR A 404 17.46 20.28 2.67
CA THR A 404 18.47 21.12 2.01
C THR A 404 17.85 21.99 0.93
N ASN A 405 17.02 21.40 0.07
CA ASN A 405 16.27 22.14 -0.94
C ASN A 405 15.39 23.24 -0.31
N SER A 406 14.65 22.89 0.75
CA SER A 406 13.78 23.82 1.47
C SER A 406 14.54 25.05 2.01
N ILE A 407 15.74 24.85 2.58
CA ILE A 407 16.59 25.93 3.10
C ILE A 407 17.14 26.82 1.98
N ILE A 408 17.60 26.23 0.87
CA ILE A 408 18.13 26.99 -0.28
C ILE A 408 17.04 27.91 -0.84
N HIS A 409 15.82 27.39 -0.98
CA HIS A 409 14.70 28.13 -1.57
C HIS A 409 13.92 28.99 -0.56
N SER A 410 14.22 28.92 0.74
CA SER A 410 13.67 29.88 1.72
C SER A 410 14.46 31.19 1.75
N LYS A 411 15.77 31.16 1.46
CA LYS A 411 16.65 32.34 1.53
C LYS A 411 16.50 33.31 0.35
N LYS A 412 16.04 32.84 -0.81
CA LYS A 412 15.87 33.67 -2.03
C LYS A 412 14.71 34.68 -1.98
N VAL A 413 13.88 34.69 -0.93
CA VAL A 413 12.76 35.64 -0.77
C VAL A 413 13.19 36.93 -0.04
N LEU A 414 14.42 36.99 0.50
CA LEU A 414 14.94 38.17 1.23
C LEU A 414 15.86 39.08 0.40
N GLN A 415 15.88 38.92 -0.93
CA GLN A 415 16.62 39.78 -1.85
C GLN A 415 15.73 40.21 -3.01
N VAL A 416 14.71 41.02 -2.70
CA VAL A 416 14.08 41.97 -3.62
C VAL A 416 13.75 43.23 -2.82
#